data_AF-A0A1E4SMF2-F1
#
_entry.id   AF-A0A1E4SMF2-F1
#
_cell.length_a   1.000
_cell.length_b   1.000
_cell.length_c   1.000
_cell.angle_alpha   90.00
_cell.angle_beta   90.00
_cell.angle_gamma   90.00
#
_symmetry.space_group_name_H-M   'P 1'
#
loop_
_entity.id
_entity.type
_entity.pdbx_description
1 polymer ?
#
loop_
_entity_poly.entity_id
_entity_poly.type
_entity_poly.pdbx_seq_one_letter_code
_entity_poly.pdbx_strand_id
1 'polypeptide(L)'
;MSDLDLETIRNAADIINSMLILRAYIDDEIKFNCINWDDLVQDQIHNKEAIPKLDELKVTETIYNNDKNIINIIHSLVGAVDRSRNHFKLSNQTISQKDATIEKLNKRIESLENQVESYQSQLNRTVQVDQSKLNQRIASLTKHNKLQAQDLNKLKSWINDMRSKYQIELKKKTLEIDELKNKLVDKRNLSSTTVYGIPLSSKGGSPAVEESFLKSNVIYNNNPIIDNTTGVQEANGTNVANLKSLVNKEYEDMIADLTPIIESLVVENFKYSKFIDVINQYYSGFNNQFSDQKLKNGGLSFPNPSGVIDLNEISKTNPETIKKYLDEMESFEFAAKPLLNNLYKFYHNISGLIQLIDASSNKSDPDGSRLKQLEKELESVKKNWKDALAIAENWKNYQQSKT
;
A
#
# COMPACT_ATOMS: atom_id res chain seq x y z
N MET A 1 -48.83 25.99 -53.25
CA MET A 1 -47.78 26.55 -52.38
C MET A 1 -48.22 26.24 -50.98
N SER A 2 -47.44 25.46 -50.23
CA SER A 2 -47.70 25.20 -48.81
C SER A 2 -47.70 26.55 -48.10
N ASP A 3 -48.80 26.92 -47.45
CA ASP A 3 -48.74 27.99 -46.46
C ASP A 3 -47.71 27.56 -45.42
N LEU A 4 -46.60 28.29 -45.34
CA LEU A 4 -45.59 28.04 -44.33
C LEU A 4 -46.16 28.47 -42.98
N ASP A 5 -46.18 27.54 -42.03
CA ASP A 5 -46.76 27.73 -40.70
C ASP A 5 -45.83 28.58 -39.81
N LEU A 6 -45.82 29.88 -40.08
CA LEU A 6 -45.04 30.89 -39.35
C LEU A 6 -45.39 30.97 -37.85
N GLU A 7 -46.60 30.54 -37.48
CA GLU A 7 -47.08 30.55 -36.10
C GLU A 7 -46.32 29.56 -35.22
N THR A 8 -45.88 28.43 -35.79
CA THR A 8 -45.05 27.45 -35.05
C THR A 8 -43.66 27.98 -34.73
N ILE A 9 -43.04 28.73 -35.65
CA ILE A 9 -41.74 29.38 -35.40
C ILE A 9 -41.91 30.50 -34.37
N ARG A 10 -43.01 31.26 -34.45
CA ARG A 10 -43.30 32.34 -33.48
C ARG A 10 -43.42 31.82 -32.06
N ASN A 11 -44.24 30.80 -31.86
CA ASN A 11 -44.38 30.16 -30.55
C ASN A 11 -43.06 29.56 -30.05
N ALA A 12 -42.27 28.94 -30.94
CA ALA A 12 -40.98 28.37 -30.56
C ALA A 12 -39.94 29.46 -30.21
N ALA A 13 -39.93 30.57 -30.92
CA ALA A 13 -39.10 31.74 -30.66
C ALA A 13 -39.44 32.37 -29.30
N ASP A 14 -40.73 32.55 -28.99
CA ASP A 14 -41.20 33.11 -27.71
C ASP A 14 -40.82 32.21 -26.53
N ILE A 15 -40.94 30.89 -26.69
CA ILE A 15 -40.52 29.92 -25.66
C ILE A 15 -39.00 29.98 -25.45
N ILE A 16 -38.21 30.08 -26.52
CA ILE A 16 -36.75 30.17 -26.40
C ILE A 16 -36.32 31.48 -25.76
N ASN A 17 -36.85 32.61 -26.22
CA ASN A 17 -36.51 33.92 -25.70
C ASN A 17 -36.90 34.04 -24.22
N SER A 18 -38.11 33.61 -23.85
CA SER A 18 -38.52 33.56 -22.44
C SER A 18 -37.62 32.65 -21.61
N MET A 19 -37.22 31.49 -22.12
CA MET A 19 -36.33 30.56 -21.42
C MET A 19 -34.91 31.11 -21.26
N LEU A 20 -34.37 31.81 -22.26
CA LEU A 20 -33.05 32.42 -22.22
C LEU A 20 -33.02 33.65 -21.30
N ILE A 21 -34.04 34.50 -21.34
CA ILE A 21 -34.18 35.69 -20.49
C ILE A 21 -34.41 35.30 -19.03
N LEU A 22 -35.34 34.37 -18.74
CA LEU A 22 -35.59 33.90 -17.37
C LEU A 22 -34.34 33.31 -16.71
N ARG A 23 -33.41 32.80 -17.52
CA ARG A 23 -32.16 32.21 -17.06
C ARG A 23 -30.97 33.17 -17.14
N ALA A 24 -31.22 34.42 -17.55
CA ALA A 24 -30.23 35.47 -17.72
C ALA A 24 -29.06 35.06 -18.64
N TYR A 25 -29.35 34.29 -19.69
CA TYR A 25 -28.36 33.96 -20.72
C TYR A 25 -28.25 35.05 -21.79
N ILE A 26 -29.31 35.82 -21.99
CA ILE A 26 -29.38 36.98 -22.89
C ILE A 26 -30.14 38.11 -22.18
N ASP A 27 -29.77 39.34 -22.49
CA ASP A 27 -30.45 40.54 -21.97
C ASP A 27 -31.57 41.01 -22.91
N ASP A 28 -31.42 40.75 -24.22
CA ASP A 28 -32.36 41.15 -25.27
C ASP A 28 -32.90 39.93 -26.06
N GLU A 29 -34.12 40.04 -26.57
CA GLU A 29 -34.77 38.98 -27.35
C GLU A 29 -34.07 38.71 -28.69
N ILE A 30 -33.90 37.42 -29.03
CA ILE A 30 -33.37 37.00 -30.32
C ILE A 30 -34.45 37.23 -31.38
N LYS A 31 -34.13 38.09 -32.36
CA LYS A 31 -34.99 38.37 -33.51
C LYS A 31 -34.73 37.37 -34.64
N PHE A 32 -35.78 36.81 -35.23
CA PHE A 32 -35.70 35.83 -36.31
C PHE A 32 -36.13 36.43 -37.66
N ASN A 33 -35.49 36.01 -38.75
CA ASN A 33 -35.73 36.58 -40.08
C ASN A 33 -37.15 36.32 -40.59
N CYS A 34 -37.76 35.20 -40.21
CA CYS A 34 -39.13 34.84 -40.59
C CYS A 34 -40.21 35.64 -39.86
N ILE A 35 -39.91 36.26 -38.72
CA ILE A 35 -40.91 36.87 -37.82
C ILE A 35 -40.66 38.37 -37.64
N ASN A 36 -39.41 38.78 -37.47
CA ASN A 36 -39.01 40.14 -37.14
C ASN A 36 -38.34 40.86 -38.32
N TRP A 37 -38.68 40.48 -39.56
CA TRP A 37 -38.10 41.04 -40.77
C TRP A 37 -38.20 42.57 -40.79
N ASP A 38 -39.37 43.11 -40.45
CA ASP A 38 -39.63 44.55 -40.44
C ASP A 38 -38.72 45.31 -39.45
N ASP A 39 -38.42 44.70 -38.30
CA ASP A 39 -37.51 45.26 -37.30
C ASP A 39 -36.04 45.14 -37.71
N LEU A 40 -35.67 44.04 -38.38
CA LEU A 40 -34.29 43.75 -38.78
C LEU A 40 -33.84 44.61 -39.97
N VAL A 41 -34.78 45.07 -40.78
CA VAL A 41 -34.53 45.89 -41.98
C VAL A 41 -34.55 47.40 -41.68
N GLN A 42 -35.16 47.84 -40.57
CA GLN A 42 -35.27 49.26 -40.21
C GLN A 42 -33.92 50.00 -40.16
N ASP A 43 -32.86 49.35 -39.67
CA ASP A 43 -31.51 49.92 -39.59
C ASP A 43 -30.87 50.12 -40.98
N GLN A 44 -31.29 49.34 -41.99
CA GLN A 44 -30.79 49.44 -43.37
C GLN A 44 -31.54 50.50 -44.18
N ILE A 45 -32.78 50.83 -43.82
CA ILE A 45 -33.59 51.87 -44.49
C ILE A 45 -33.13 53.28 -44.08
N HIS A 46 -32.58 53.46 -42.87
CA HIS A 46 -32.13 54.78 -42.38
C HIS A 46 -30.85 55.31 -43.07
N ASN A 47 -29.98 54.42 -43.55
CA ASN A 47 -28.79 54.78 -44.34
C ASN A 47 -29.16 54.90 -45.82
N LYS A 48 -29.78 56.03 -46.16
CA LYS A 48 -30.17 56.50 -47.51
C LYS A 48 -29.38 55.93 -48.71
N GLU A 49 -29.74 54.74 -49.18
CA GLU A 49 -29.76 54.40 -50.60
C GLU A 49 -30.97 53.49 -50.83
N ALA A 50 -31.92 53.96 -51.63
CA ALA A 50 -33.13 53.22 -51.94
C ALA A 50 -32.77 51.89 -52.63
N ILE A 51 -32.81 50.78 -51.90
CA ILE A 51 -32.82 49.44 -52.49
C ILE A 51 -34.30 49.06 -52.66
N PRO A 52 -34.89 49.16 -53.87
CA PRO A 52 -36.34 49.07 -54.07
C PRO A 52 -36.89 47.63 -53.99
N LYS A 53 -36.15 46.70 -53.38
CA LYS A 53 -36.44 45.25 -53.42
C LYS A 53 -36.49 44.59 -52.05
N LEU A 54 -36.26 45.33 -50.95
CA LEU A 54 -36.38 44.75 -49.60
C LEU A 54 -37.85 44.57 -49.17
N ASP A 55 -38.76 45.44 -49.60
CA ASP A 55 -40.20 45.30 -49.34
C ASP A 55 -40.86 44.18 -50.17
N GLU A 56 -40.20 43.67 -51.22
CA GLU A 56 -40.70 42.58 -52.07
C GLU A 56 -40.16 41.18 -51.68
N LEU A 57 -39.23 41.11 -50.71
CA LEU A 57 -38.62 39.87 -50.27
C LEU A 57 -39.59 39.06 -49.41
N LYS A 58 -40.18 38.03 -50.00
CA LYS A 58 -41.02 37.06 -49.30
C LYS A 58 -40.18 36.04 -48.55
N VAL A 59 -40.65 35.61 -47.38
CA VAL A 59 -40.06 34.50 -46.63
C VAL A 59 -39.98 33.26 -47.54
N THR A 60 -38.77 32.86 -47.89
CA THR A 60 -38.53 31.64 -48.67
C THR A 60 -38.47 30.43 -47.72
N GLU A 61 -38.80 29.25 -48.24
CA GLU A 61 -38.73 27.99 -47.49
C GLU A 61 -37.33 27.70 -46.92
N THR A 62 -36.28 28.24 -47.56
CA THR A 62 -34.90 28.18 -47.08
C THR A 62 -34.68 28.99 -45.80
N ILE A 63 -35.26 30.19 -45.69
CA ILE A 63 -35.14 31.05 -44.50
C ILE A 63 -35.93 30.43 -43.35
N TYR A 64 -37.13 29.91 -43.63
CA TYR A 64 -37.94 29.19 -42.65
C TYR A 64 -37.21 27.98 -42.05
N ASN A 65 -36.59 27.16 -42.91
CA ASN A 65 -35.81 26.01 -42.43
C ASN A 65 -34.56 26.42 -41.67
N ASN A 66 -33.92 27.55 -42.03
CA ASN A 66 -32.79 28.09 -41.28
C ASN A 66 -33.20 28.54 -39.87
N ASP A 67 -34.27 29.33 -39.74
CA ASP A 67 -34.76 29.79 -38.44
C ASP A 67 -35.21 28.61 -37.56
N LYS A 68 -35.90 27.62 -38.15
CA LYS A 68 -36.25 26.37 -37.47
C LYS A 68 -35.01 25.60 -36.98
N ASN A 69 -33.95 25.53 -37.79
CA ASN A 69 -32.70 24.88 -37.40
C ASN A 69 -32.00 25.64 -36.26
N ILE A 70 -31.97 26.97 -36.33
CA ILE A 70 -31.38 27.83 -35.28
C ILE A 70 -32.14 27.63 -33.96
N ILE A 71 -33.48 27.68 -33.98
CA ILE A 71 -34.34 27.41 -32.83
C ILE A 71 -34.04 26.03 -32.23
N ASN A 72 -33.96 24.99 -33.07
CA ASN A 72 -33.65 23.63 -32.61
C ASN A 72 -32.25 23.51 -31.99
N ILE A 73 -31.25 24.21 -32.55
CA ILE A 73 -29.89 24.25 -32.03
C ILE A 73 -29.89 24.93 -30.66
N ILE A 74 -30.51 26.10 -30.55
CA ILE A 74 -30.59 26.85 -29.28
C ILE A 74 -31.31 26.02 -28.22
N HIS A 75 -32.46 25.45 -28.53
CA HIS A 75 -33.19 24.57 -27.61
C HIS A 75 -32.34 23.37 -27.17
N SER A 76 -31.63 22.72 -28.10
CA SER A 76 -30.75 21.59 -27.80
C SER A 76 -29.58 21.99 -26.89
N LEU A 77 -29.00 23.17 -27.13
CA LEU A 77 -27.92 23.73 -26.30
C LEU A 77 -28.41 24.06 -24.89
N VAL A 78 -29.56 24.70 -24.76
CA VAL A 78 -30.18 25.00 -23.46
C VAL A 78 -30.44 23.70 -22.69
N GLY A 79 -30.98 22.67 -23.35
CA GLY A 79 -31.19 21.36 -22.75
C GLY A 79 -29.88 20.62 -22.39
N ALA A 80 -28.78 20.87 -23.09
CA ALA A 80 -27.46 20.34 -22.75
C ALA A 80 -26.86 21.05 -21.53
N VAL A 81 -27.00 22.38 -21.45
CA VAL A 81 -26.57 23.19 -20.30
C VAL A 81 -27.32 22.78 -19.04
N ASP A 82 -28.64 22.55 -19.13
CA ASP A 82 -29.43 22.09 -17.98
C ASP A 82 -29.00 20.72 -17.47
N ARG A 83 -28.76 19.78 -18.39
CA ARG A 83 -28.22 18.47 -18.04
C ARG A 83 -26.87 18.61 -17.34
N SER A 84 -25.97 19.42 -17.90
CA SER A 84 -24.68 19.70 -17.28
C SER A 84 -24.82 20.28 -15.87
N ARG A 85 -25.66 21.30 -15.68
CA ARG A 85 -25.89 21.94 -14.38
C ARG A 85 -26.48 20.96 -13.35
N ASN A 86 -27.40 20.09 -13.77
CA ASN A 86 -27.95 19.04 -12.92
C ASN A 86 -26.88 18.01 -12.54
N HIS A 87 -26.01 17.61 -13.48
CA HIS A 87 -24.87 16.74 -13.20
C HIS A 87 -23.89 17.39 -12.21
N PHE A 88 -23.56 18.68 -12.35
CA PHE A 88 -22.72 19.40 -11.41
C PHE A 88 -23.34 19.45 -10.01
N LYS A 89 -24.64 19.71 -9.90
CA LYS A 89 -25.36 19.71 -8.61
C LYS A 89 -25.29 18.36 -7.92
N LEU A 90 -25.55 17.27 -8.65
CA LEU A 90 -25.47 15.90 -8.12
C LEU A 90 -24.04 15.52 -7.73
N SER A 91 -23.05 15.92 -8.54
CA SER A 91 -21.63 15.72 -8.25
C SER A 91 -21.23 16.43 -6.95
N ASN A 92 -21.59 17.70 -6.79
CA ASN A 92 -21.30 18.47 -5.58
C ASN A 92 -21.98 17.89 -4.34
N GLN A 93 -23.22 17.41 -4.46
CA GLN A 93 -23.90 16.71 -3.36
C GLN A 93 -23.15 15.42 -2.97
N THR A 94 -22.69 14.66 -3.96
CA THR A 94 -21.92 13.42 -3.73
C THR A 94 -20.57 13.72 -3.07
N ILE A 95 -19.88 14.78 -3.51
CA ILE A 95 -18.61 15.24 -2.91
C ILE A 95 -18.84 15.62 -1.45
N SER A 96 -19.86 16.45 -1.18
CA SER A 96 -20.19 16.86 0.19
C SER A 96 -20.54 15.67 1.11
N GLN A 97 -21.25 14.66 0.60
CA GLN A 97 -21.51 13.42 1.34
C GLN A 97 -20.22 12.65 1.63
N LYS A 98 -19.31 12.55 0.65
CA LYS A 98 -18.01 11.89 0.83
C LYS A 98 -17.15 12.64 1.85
N ASP A 99 -17.10 13.96 1.80
CA ASP A 99 -16.36 14.77 2.78
C ASP A 99 -16.88 14.54 4.20
N ALA A 100 -18.20 14.47 4.39
CA ALA A 100 -18.80 14.14 5.68
C ALA A 100 -18.44 12.72 6.15
N THR A 101 -18.29 11.75 5.24
CA THR A 101 -17.81 10.41 5.61
C THR A 101 -16.33 10.40 5.97
N ILE A 102 -15.49 11.15 5.25
CA ILE A 102 -14.07 11.30 5.55
C ILE A 102 -13.89 11.91 6.94
N GLU A 103 -14.66 12.96 7.28
CA GLU A 103 -14.60 13.57 8.60
C GLU A 103 -14.98 12.59 9.73
N LYS A 104 -16.02 11.77 9.52
CA LYS A 104 -16.40 10.72 10.47
C LYS A 104 -15.31 9.65 10.64
N LEU A 105 -14.68 9.25 9.54
CA LEU A 105 -13.60 8.27 9.57
C LEU A 105 -12.35 8.83 10.28
N ASN A 106 -11.99 10.09 10.02
CA ASN A 106 -10.87 10.76 10.70
C ASN A 106 -11.10 10.82 12.22
N LYS A 107 -12.29 11.22 12.65
CA LYS A 107 -12.66 11.19 14.09
C LYS A 107 -12.57 9.78 14.69
N ARG A 108 -12.90 8.75 13.90
CA ARG A 108 -12.78 7.36 14.36
C ARG A 108 -11.33 6.90 14.45
N ILE A 109 -10.48 7.29 13.50
CA ILE A 109 -9.05 7.02 13.52
C ILE A 109 -8.42 7.67 14.75
N GLU A 110 -8.67 8.96 14.97
CA GLU A 110 -8.17 9.69 16.15
C GLU A 110 -8.62 9.03 17.47
N SER A 111 -9.88 8.58 17.55
CA SER A 111 -10.37 7.84 18.72
C SER A 111 -9.66 6.50 18.92
N LEU A 112 -9.29 5.81 17.84
CA LEU A 112 -8.60 4.52 17.91
C LEU A 112 -7.12 4.71 18.26
N GLU A 113 -6.46 5.73 17.71
CA GLU A 113 -5.09 6.10 18.05
C GLU A 113 -4.96 6.42 19.54
N ASN A 114 -5.87 7.24 20.08
CA ASN A 114 -5.93 7.54 21.51
C ASN A 114 -6.14 6.27 22.38
N GLN A 115 -6.96 5.31 21.91
CA GLN A 115 -7.13 4.03 22.61
C GLN A 115 -5.86 3.20 22.60
N VAL A 116 -5.18 3.10 21.46
CA VAL A 116 -3.92 2.38 21.31
C VAL A 116 -2.83 2.99 22.21
N GLU A 117 -2.71 4.31 22.22
CA GLU A 117 -1.76 5.01 23.10
C GLU A 117 -2.05 4.74 24.59
N SER A 118 -3.32 4.75 24.99
CA SER A 118 -3.72 4.39 26.35
C SER A 118 -3.33 2.94 26.71
N TYR A 119 -3.58 1.98 25.81
CA TYR A 119 -3.18 0.58 26.06
C TYR A 119 -1.66 0.40 26.10
N GLN A 120 -0.93 1.10 25.23
CA GLN A 120 0.54 1.08 25.20
C GLN A 120 1.11 1.62 26.52
N SER A 121 0.56 2.74 27.02
CA SER A 121 0.97 3.34 28.30
C SER A 121 0.71 2.41 29.49
N GLN A 122 -0.46 1.75 29.53
CA GLN A 122 -0.79 0.76 30.56
C GLN A 122 0.14 -0.46 30.51
N LEU A 123 0.44 -0.96 29.31
CA LEU A 123 1.36 -2.08 29.12
C LEU A 123 2.77 -1.72 29.60
N ASN A 124 3.30 -0.57 29.18
CA ASN A 124 4.62 -0.09 29.58
C ASN A 124 4.73 0.02 31.10
N ARG A 125 3.70 0.56 31.77
CA ARG A 125 3.65 0.63 33.23
C ARG A 125 3.70 -0.76 33.87
N THR A 126 2.96 -1.72 33.34
CA THR A 126 2.93 -3.09 33.85
C THR A 126 4.28 -3.77 33.68
N VAL A 127 4.90 -3.66 32.50
CA VAL A 127 6.22 -4.20 32.20
C VAL A 127 7.29 -3.62 33.13
N GLN A 128 7.26 -2.31 33.40
CA GLN A 128 8.20 -1.68 34.33
C GLN A 128 8.06 -2.20 35.77
N VAL A 129 6.82 -2.38 36.23
CA VAL A 129 6.55 -2.95 37.56
C VAL A 129 7.06 -4.38 37.65
N ASP A 130 6.79 -5.21 36.65
CA ASP A 130 7.22 -6.61 36.63
C ASP A 130 8.75 -6.73 36.51
N GLN A 131 9.39 -5.89 35.69
CA GLN A 131 10.85 -5.83 35.61
C GLN A 131 11.48 -5.43 36.95
N SER A 132 10.89 -4.47 37.66
CA SER A 132 11.35 -4.07 38.99
C SER A 132 11.24 -5.21 40.01
N LYS A 133 10.10 -5.91 40.04
CA LYS A 133 9.90 -7.09 40.89
C LYS A 133 10.90 -8.21 40.55
N LEU A 134 11.14 -8.47 39.27
CA LEU A 134 12.09 -9.48 38.82
C LEU A 134 13.52 -9.12 39.24
N ASN A 135 13.93 -7.86 39.07
CA ASN A 135 15.23 -7.37 39.52
C ASN A 135 15.41 -7.49 41.04
N GLN A 136 14.39 -7.15 41.83
CA GLN A 136 14.42 -7.37 43.29
C GLN A 136 14.57 -8.85 43.63
N ARG A 137 13.88 -9.74 42.92
CA ARG A 137 14.00 -11.18 43.12
C ARG A 137 15.40 -11.67 42.78
N ILE A 138 15.97 -11.24 41.65
CA ILE A 138 17.34 -11.56 41.26
C ILE A 138 18.32 -11.10 42.35
N ALA A 139 18.23 -9.84 42.79
CA ALA A 139 19.10 -9.32 43.84
C ALA A 139 19.01 -10.13 45.15
N SER A 140 17.80 -10.55 45.55
CA SER A 140 17.60 -11.39 46.73
C SER A 140 18.24 -12.78 46.59
N LEU A 141 18.11 -13.41 45.41
CA LEU A 141 18.69 -14.71 45.12
C LEU A 141 20.21 -14.63 45.02
N THR A 142 20.76 -13.58 44.40
CA THR A 142 22.21 -13.34 44.36
C THR A 142 22.78 -13.15 45.76
N LYS A 143 22.09 -12.40 46.63
CA LYS A 143 22.48 -12.26 48.04
C LYS A 143 22.45 -13.61 48.77
N HIS A 144 21.41 -14.42 48.55
CA HIS A 144 21.30 -15.74 49.16
C HIS A 144 22.41 -16.69 48.68
N ASN A 145 22.68 -16.74 47.37
CA ASN A 145 23.77 -17.54 46.81
C ASN A 145 25.13 -17.10 47.35
N LYS A 146 25.37 -15.79 47.52
CA LYS A 146 26.60 -15.27 48.12
C LYS A 146 26.78 -15.74 49.57
N LEU A 147 25.71 -15.72 50.36
CA LEU A 147 25.73 -16.22 51.75
C LEU A 147 26.01 -17.73 51.79
N GLN A 148 25.29 -18.51 50.98
CA GLN A 148 25.53 -19.95 50.87
C GLN A 148 26.97 -20.28 50.46
N ALA A 149 27.53 -19.55 49.49
CA ALA A 149 28.92 -19.72 49.07
C ALA A 149 29.91 -19.40 50.21
N GLN A 150 29.63 -18.37 51.01
CA GLN A 150 30.43 -18.06 52.21
C GLN A 150 30.36 -19.18 53.25
N ASP A 151 29.18 -19.73 53.51
CA ASP A 151 29.02 -20.81 54.48
C ASP A 151 29.64 -22.12 54.01
N LEU A 152 29.56 -22.45 52.71
CA LEU A 152 30.30 -23.56 52.12
C LEU A 152 31.83 -23.41 52.28
N ASN A 153 32.34 -22.19 52.11
CA ASN A 153 33.77 -21.91 52.32
C ASN A 153 34.18 -22.09 53.79
N LYS A 154 33.35 -21.66 54.75
CA LYS A 154 33.59 -21.91 56.18
C LYS A 154 33.59 -23.41 56.49
N LEU A 155 32.60 -24.15 55.99
CA LEU A 155 32.52 -25.60 56.16
C LEU A 155 33.74 -26.31 55.57
N LYS A 156 34.18 -25.91 54.37
CA LYS A 156 35.41 -26.43 53.75
C LYS A 156 36.64 -26.18 54.63
N SER A 157 36.77 -24.99 55.19
CA SER A 157 37.85 -24.66 56.14
C SER A 157 37.79 -25.53 57.39
N TRP A 158 36.59 -25.72 57.95
CA TRP A 158 36.39 -26.55 59.14
C TRP A 158 36.70 -28.04 58.89
N ILE A 159 36.29 -28.58 57.74
CA ILE A 159 36.65 -29.94 57.32
C ILE A 159 38.16 -30.10 57.19
N ASN A 160 38.85 -29.10 56.62
CA ASN A 160 40.31 -29.12 56.50
C ASN A 160 41.01 -29.06 57.87
N ASP A 161 40.51 -28.24 58.79
CA ASP A 161 41.02 -28.18 60.18
C ASP A 161 40.81 -29.52 60.90
N MET A 162 39.61 -30.09 60.87
CA MET A 162 39.33 -31.40 61.44
C MET A 162 40.19 -32.49 60.84
N ARG A 163 40.34 -32.54 59.51
CA ARG A 163 41.23 -33.49 58.83
C ARG A 163 42.67 -33.35 59.33
N SER A 164 43.17 -32.12 59.50
CA SER A 164 44.52 -31.86 59.99
C SER A 164 44.69 -32.32 61.44
N LYS A 165 43.71 -32.05 62.32
CA LYS A 165 43.67 -32.53 63.71
C LYS A 165 43.70 -34.05 63.79
N TYR A 166 42.85 -34.73 63.02
CA TYR A 166 42.85 -36.19 62.94
C TYR A 166 44.18 -36.75 62.44
N GLN A 167 44.80 -36.14 61.43
CA GLN A 167 46.12 -36.57 60.94
C GLN A 167 47.21 -36.42 62.01
N ILE A 168 47.19 -35.35 62.80
CA ILE A 168 48.13 -35.14 63.92
C ILE A 168 47.89 -36.19 65.01
N GLU A 169 46.63 -36.43 65.37
CA GLU A 169 46.28 -37.44 66.38
C GLU A 169 46.69 -38.84 65.93
N LEU A 170 46.47 -39.18 64.66
CA LEU A 170 46.90 -40.45 64.08
C LEU A 170 48.42 -40.59 64.14
N LYS A 171 49.19 -39.55 63.78
CA LYS A 171 50.65 -39.53 63.94
C LYS A 171 51.07 -39.70 65.40
N LYS A 172 50.41 -39.02 66.35
CA LYS A 172 50.69 -39.14 67.79
C LYS A 172 50.44 -40.57 68.26
N LYS A 173 49.34 -41.20 67.84
CA LYS A 173 49.02 -42.59 68.16
C LYS A 173 50.00 -43.57 67.52
N THR A 174 50.45 -43.31 66.29
CA THR A 174 51.53 -44.09 65.67
C THR A 174 52.83 -44.00 66.47
N LEU A 175 53.24 -42.78 66.88
CA LEU A 175 54.43 -42.60 67.72
C LEU A 175 54.30 -43.28 69.09
N GLU A 176 53.11 -43.23 69.71
CA GLU A 176 52.83 -43.94 70.96
C GLU A 176 52.92 -45.46 70.78
N ILE A 177 52.39 -45.99 69.67
CA ILE A 177 52.54 -47.41 69.29
C ILE A 177 54.02 -47.75 69.11
N ASP A 178 54.79 -46.91 68.42
CA ASP A 178 56.23 -47.12 68.20
C ASP A 178 57.01 -47.07 69.53
N GLU A 179 56.68 -46.16 70.44
CA GLU A 179 57.27 -46.08 71.78
C GLU A 179 56.92 -47.32 72.62
N LEU A 180 55.66 -47.76 72.61
CA LEU A 180 55.22 -48.97 73.30
C LEU A 180 55.88 -50.22 72.70
N LYS A 181 56.02 -50.27 71.38
CA LYS A 181 56.74 -51.34 70.67
C LYS A 181 58.22 -51.36 71.06
N ASN A 182 58.88 -50.20 71.12
CA ASN A 182 60.26 -50.09 71.58
C ASN A 182 60.40 -50.53 73.04
N LYS A 183 59.51 -50.09 73.95
CA LYS A 183 59.47 -50.56 75.34
C LYS A 183 59.25 -52.07 75.44
N LEU A 184 58.43 -52.65 74.57
CA LEU A 184 58.22 -54.10 74.51
C LEU A 184 59.50 -54.82 74.04
N VAL A 185 60.19 -54.29 73.02
CA VAL A 185 61.47 -54.82 72.53
C VAL A 185 62.56 -54.70 73.60
N ASP A 186 62.64 -53.57 74.30
CA ASP A 186 63.59 -53.35 75.40
C ASP A 186 63.34 -54.32 76.56
N LYS A 187 62.07 -54.58 76.90
CA LYS A 187 61.70 -55.64 77.87
C LYS A 187 61.96 -57.05 77.36
N ARG A 188 61.99 -57.24 76.03
CA ARG A 188 62.25 -58.52 75.36
C ARG A 188 63.74 -58.81 75.17
N ASN A 189 64.62 -57.84 75.44
CA ASN A 189 66.08 -58.06 75.58
C ASN A 189 66.46 -58.79 76.89
N LEU A 190 65.48 -59.24 77.68
CA LEU A 190 65.63 -60.23 78.74
C LEU A 190 64.71 -61.43 78.44
N SER A 191 65.32 -62.51 77.93
CA SER A 191 64.81 -63.90 77.94
C SER A 191 63.80 -64.37 76.85
N SER A 192 64.33 -65.25 75.98
CA SER A 192 63.77 -66.50 75.41
C SER A 192 62.29 -66.67 75.02
N THR A 193 62.08 -67.05 73.75
CA THR A 193 61.32 -68.23 73.27
C THR A 193 59.77 -68.25 73.26
N THR A 194 59.26 -68.68 72.08
CA THR A 194 57.95 -69.31 71.72
C THR A 194 56.65 -68.49 71.48
N VAL A 195 56.36 -68.24 70.18
CA VAL A 195 55.38 -68.92 69.28
C VAL A 195 53.82 -68.77 69.43
N TYR A 196 53.21 -68.56 68.24
CA TYR A 196 51.85 -68.78 67.68
C TYR A 196 50.66 -67.82 67.94
N GLY A 197 50.03 -67.41 66.82
CA GLY A 197 48.59 -67.13 66.73
C GLY A 197 48.15 -66.07 65.69
N ILE A 198 47.79 -66.48 64.48
CA ILE A 198 46.88 -65.76 63.54
C ILE A 198 45.58 -66.59 63.48
N PRO A 199 44.37 -66.00 63.51
CA PRO A 199 43.58 -65.72 62.27
C PRO A 199 42.87 -64.34 62.31
N LEU A 200 42.88 -63.52 61.25
CA LEU A 200 42.02 -63.48 60.04
C LEU A 200 40.50 -63.29 60.25
N SER A 201 39.91 -62.45 59.38
CA SER A 201 38.48 -62.38 58.95
C SER A 201 37.58 -61.37 59.72
N SER A 202 36.69 -60.54 59.14
CA SER A 202 36.30 -60.21 57.75
C SER A 202 35.30 -59.03 57.72
N LYS A 203 35.14 -58.44 56.51
CA LYS A 203 33.90 -57.91 55.87
C LYS A 203 33.13 -56.79 56.59
N GLY A 204 32.95 -55.62 55.96
CA GLY A 204 31.89 -55.35 54.96
C GLY A 204 30.74 -54.61 55.67
N GLY A 205 30.08 -53.57 55.17
CA GLY A 205 29.95 -53.00 53.84
C GLY A 205 29.18 -51.68 53.95
N SER A 206 29.15 -50.92 52.85
CA SER A 206 28.23 -49.81 52.65
C SER A 206 26.78 -50.33 52.54
N PRO A 207 25.78 -49.47 52.80
CA PRO A 207 24.98 -49.04 51.66
C PRO A 207 24.68 -47.53 51.66
N ALA A 208 24.26 -47.10 50.49
CA ALA A 208 23.85 -45.75 50.13
C ALA A 208 22.32 -45.62 50.07
N VAL A 209 21.87 -44.37 49.85
CA VAL A 209 20.54 -43.95 49.34
C VAL A 209 19.44 -43.96 50.43
N GLU A 210 18.61 -42.93 50.65
CA GLU A 210 17.76 -42.20 49.69
C GLU A 210 17.20 -40.89 50.29
N GLU A 211 16.85 -39.97 49.39
CA GLU A 211 16.11 -38.73 49.61
C GLU A 211 14.67 -38.98 50.07
N SER A 212 14.07 -38.03 50.80
CA SER A 212 12.94 -37.24 50.28
C SER A 212 12.23 -36.41 51.37
N PHE A 213 11.74 -35.27 50.88
CA PHE A 213 10.98 -34.22 51.52
C PHE A 213 9.70 -34.69 52.22
N LEU A 214 9.36 -34.06 53.35
CA LEU A 214 7.98 -33.73 53.72
C LEU A 214 7.92 -32.41 54.53
N LYS A 215 7.03 -31.52 54.08
CA LYS A 215 6.68 -30.21 54.62
C LYS A 215 5.93 -30.35 55.96
N SER A 216 6.01 -29.35 56.85
CA SER A 216 4.80 -28.63 57.34
C SER A 216 5.14 -27.45 58.29
N ASN A 217 4.70 -26.27 57.86
CA ASN A 217 4.02 -25.21 58.63
C ASN A 217 4.50 -24.83 60.03
N VAL A 218 5.12 -23.65 60.13
CA VAL A 218 4.75 -22.65 61.16
C VAL A 218 4.75 -21.27 60.51
N ILE A 219 3.57 -20.64 60.47
CA ILE A 219 3.36 -19.22 60.12
C ILE A 219 3.28 -18.46 61.44
N TYR A 220 4.12 -17.43 61.62
CA TYR A 220 3.87 -16.35 62.56
C TYR A 220 4.29 -15.00 61.95
N ASN A 221 3.47 -13.98 62.21
CA ASN A 221 3.51 -12.55 61.84
C ASN A 221 2.84 -12.11 60.53
N ASN A 222 1.51 -11.94 60.66
CA ASN A 222 0.75 -10.91 59.94
C ASN A 222 0.98 -9.56 60.63
N ASN A 223 1.51 -8.58 59.91
CA ASN A 223 1.15 -7.17 60.08
C ASN A 223 0.83 -6.61 58.70
N PRO A 224 -0.33 -5.96 58.48
CA PRO A 224 -0.61 -5.31 57.22
C PRO A 224 0.10 -3.94 57.23
N ILE A 225 0.92 -3.67 56.21
CA ILE A 225 1.33 -2.30 55.88
C ILE A 225 1.04 -2.09 54.41
N ILE A 226 -0.25 -1.90 54.11
CA ILE A 226 -0.61 -1.01 53.01
C ILE A 226 -0.39 0.38 53.60
N ASP A 227 0.67 1.05 53.14
CA ASP A 227 0.82 2.49 53.36
C ASP A 227 0.58 3.18 52.01
N ASN A 228 -0.61 3.75 51.87
CA ASN A 228 -1.05 4.45 50.66
C ASN A 228 -0.82 5.96 50.80
N THR A 229 0.24 6.39 51.50
CA THR A 229 0.47 7.79 51.87
C THR A 229 1.67 8.46 51.23
N THR A 230 2.45 7.81 50.36
CA THR A 230 3.43 8.53 49.52
C THR A 230 2.80 9.02 48.21
N GLY A 231 1.71 9.76 48.37
CA GLY A 231 1.39 10.82 47.43
C GLY A 231 2.43 11.94 47.60
N VAL A 232 2.98 12.39 46.48
CA VAL A 232 3.71 13.66 46.34
C VAL A 232 5.01 13.74 47.17
N GLN A 233 6.07 13.11 46.66
CA GLN A 233 7.38 13.74 46.79
C GLN A 233 7.86 14.17 45.41
N GLU A 234 7.80 15.47 45.21
CA GLU A 234 8.46 16.21 44.14
C GLU A 234 9.94 15.82 44.11
N ALA A 235 10.30 14.90 43.21
CA ALA A 235 11.69 14.61 42.90
C ALA A 235 12.22 15.76 42.03
N ASN A 236 12.75 16.77 42.73
CA ASN A 236 13.70 17.77 42.30
C ASN A 236 14.31 17.54 40.90
N GLY A 237 13.99 18.44 39.97
CA GLY A 237 14.85 19.12 38.98
C GLY A 237 15.81 18.37 38.05
N THR A 238 16.41 17.25 38.44
CA THR A 238 17.49 16.57 37.69
C THR A 238 17.00 15.42 36.83
N ASN A 239 15.88 14.77 37.17
CA ASN A 239 15.34 13.66 36.36
C ASN A 239 14.58 14.13 35.12
N VAL A 240 14.04 15.36 35.11
CA VAL A 240 13.33 15.94 33.95
C VAL A 240 14.32 16.39 32.86
N ALA A 241 15.51 16.87 33.24
CA ALA A 241 16.56 17.23 32.29
C ALA A 241 17.12 15.98 31.58
N ASN A 242 17.30 14.88 32.30
CA ASN A 242 17.76 13.61 31.74
C ASN A 242 16.70 12.97 30.83
N LEU A 243 15.42 13.02 31.21
CA LEU A 243 14.30 12.58 30.35
C LEU A 243 14.18 13.41 29.07
N LYS A 244 14.29 14.75 29.17
CA LYS A 244 14.31 15.61 27.98
C LYS A 244 15.54 15.36 27.09
N SER A 245 16.71 15.10 27.67
CA SER A 245 17.91 14.78 26.89
C SER A 245 17.82 13.41 26.21
N LEU A 246 17.18 12.43 26.85
CA LEU A 246 16.97 11.10 26.30
C LEU A 246 15.92 11.12 25.19
N VAL A 247 14.82 11.83 25.41
CA VAL A 247 13.78 12.05 24.38
C VAL A 247 14.36 12.81 23.19
N ASN A 248 15.15 13.87 23.41
CA ASN A 248 15.79 14.59 22.32
C ASN A 248 16.78 13.72 21.55
N LYS A 249 17.51 12.83 22.23
CA LYS A 249 18.42 11.88 21.58
C LYS A 249 17.68 10.81 20.78
N GLU A 250 16.58 10.26 21.31
CA GLU A 250 15.72 9.34 20.57
C GLU A 250 15.05 10.02 19.36
N TYR A 251 14.69 11.30 19.47
CA TYR A 251 14.24 12.11 18.34
C TYR A 251 15.35 12.36 17.33
N GLU A 252 16.58 12.66 17.76
CA GLU A 252 17.74 12.83 16.87
C GLU A 252 18.09 11.52 16.15
N ASP A 253 18.06 10.39 16.85
CA ASP A 253 18.29 9.06 16.28
C ASP A 253 17.17 8.69 15.29
N MET A 254 15.90 8.99 15.63
CA MET A 254 14.76 8.79 14.73
C MET A 254 14.84 9.70 13.49
N ILE A 255 15.26 10.96 13.64
CA ILE A 255 15.46 11.88 12.51
C ILE A 255 16.65 11.41 11.66
N ALA A 256 17.72 10.91 12.28
CA ALA A 256 18.87 10.36 11.57
C ALA A 256 18.53 9.09 10.78
N ASP A 257 17.58 8.28 11.25
CA ASP A 257 17.07 7.10 10.53
C ASP A 257 16.03 7.45 9.46
N LEU A 258 15.17 8.45 9.71
CA LEU A 258 14.13 8.88 8.77
C LEU A 258 14.68 9.72 7.61
N THR A 259 15.72 10.53 7.82
CA THR A 259 16.28 11.41 6.78
C THR A 259 16.76 10.63 5.55
N PRO A 260 17.53 9.53 5.68
CA PRO A 260 17.92 8.69 4.55
C PRO A 260 16.73 8.04 3.83
N ILE A 261 15.67 7.66 4.56
CA ILE A 261 14.46 7.08 3.98
C ILE A 261 13.70 8.13 3.16
N ILE A 262 13.58 9.35 3.70
CA ILE A 262 12.97 10.49 3.01
C ILE A 262 13.79 10.86 1.77
N GLU A 263 15.11 10.92 1.88
CA GLU A 263 16.00 11.17 0.73
C GLU A 263 15.85 10.09 -0.35
N SER A 264 15.77 8.82 0.03
CA SER A 264 15.52 7.70 -0.89
C SER A 264 14.15 7.82 -1.59
N LEU A 265 13.09 8.14 -0.84
CA LEU A 265 11.74 8.36 -1.38
C LEU A 265 11.69 9.55 -2.33
N VAL A 266 12.34 10.66 -1.99
CA VAL A 266 12.41 11.86 -2.84
C VAL A 266 13.13 11.54 -4.14
N VAL A 267 14.22 10.77 -4.10
CA VAL A 267 14.96 10.36 -5.29
C VAL A 267 14.14 9.41 -6.17
N GLU A 268 13.48 8.41 -5.60
CA GLU A 268 12.62 7.49 -6.37
C GLU A 268 11.40 8.22 -6.96
N ASN A 269 10.74 9.11 -6.20
CA ASN A 269 9.65 9.94 -6.71
C ASN A 269 10.13 10.85 -7.85
N PHE A 270 11.32 11.43 -7.74
CA PHE A 270 11.91 12.23 -8.82
C PHE A 270 12.11 11.39 -10.10
N LYS A 271 12.56 10.13 -9.99
CA LYS A 271 12.67 9.21 -11.14
C LYS A 271 11.31 8.94 -11.78
N TYR A 272 10.27 8.69 -10.99
CA TYR A 272 8.91 8.50 -11.49
C TYR A 272 8.36 9.75 -12.18
N SER A 273 8.52 10.94 -11.57
CA SER A 273 8.09 12.20 -12.18
C SER A 273 8.82 12.45 -13.50
N LYS A 274 10.14 12.29 -13.53
CA LYS A 274 10.94 12.44 -14.77
C LYS A 274 10.53 11.43 -15.84
N PHE A 275 10.22 10.20 -15.46
CA PHE A 275 9.72 9.17 -16.38
C PHE A 275 8.35 9.53 -16.97
N ILE A 276 7.42 10.03 -16.13
CA ILE A 276 6.11 10.50 -16.58
C ILE A 276 6.25 11.69 -17.53
N ASP A 277 7.13 12.65 -17.23
CA ASP A 277 7.36 13.80 -18.09
C ASP A 277 7.92 13.39 -19.46
N VAL A 278 8.88 12.48 -19.50
CA VAL A 278 9.43 11.93 -20.75
C VAL A 278 8.38 11.15 -21.55
N ILE A 279 7.51 10.38 -20.88
CA ILE A 279 6.37 9.71 -21.52
C ILE A 279 5.37 10.72 -22.08
N ASN A 280 5.04 11.77 -21.33
CA ASN A 280 4.12 12.81 -21.79
C ASN A 280 4.69 13.57 -22.98
N GLN A 281 6.01 13.84 -22.99
CA GLN A 281 6.69 14.42 -24.15
C GLN A 281 6.65 13.47 -25.35
N TYR A 282 6.88 12.17 -25.14
CA TYR A 282 6.74 11.16 -26.19
C TYR A 282 5.31 11.14 -26.76
N TYR A 283 4.28 11.08 -25.91
CA TYR A 283 2.88 11.08 -26.36
C TYR A 283 2.46 12.38 -27.03
N SER A 284 2.96 13.53 -26.56
CA SER A 284 2.71 14.83 -27.21
C SER A 284 3.34 14.85 -28.61
N GLY A 285 4.59 14.36 -28.73
CA GLY A 285 5.27 14.20 -30.01
C GLY A 285 4.55 13.22 -30.94
N PHE A 286 4.08 12.09 -30.40
CA PHE A 286 3.31 11.08 -31.11
C PHE A 286 1.96 11.62 -31.60
N ASN A 287 1.19 12.31 -30.75
CA ASN A 287 -0.10 12.89 -31.09
C ASN A 287 0.02 14.01 -32.14
N ASN A 288 1.08 14.80 -32.07
CA ASN A 288 1.38 15.82 -33.07
C ASN A 288 1.63 15.23 -34.47
N GLN A 289 2.05 13.95 -34.57
CA GLN A 289 2.18 13.27 -35.85
C GLN A 289 0.86 12.77 -36.44
N PHE A 290 -0.19 12.61 -35.63
CA PHE A 290 -1.56 12.29 -36.08
C PHE A 290 -2.35 13.52 -36.53
N SER A 291 -1.76 14.72 -36.51
CA SER A 291 -2.42 15.91 -37.04
C SER A 291 -2.71 15.77 -38.55
N ASP A 292 -3.91 16.19 -38.96
CA ASP A 292 -4.49 16.01 -40.32
C ASP A 292 -3.59 16.46 -41.49
N GLN A 293 -2.61 17.33 -41.23
CA GLN A 293 -1.65 17.80 -42.24
C GLN A 293 -0.54 16.80 -42.59
N LYS A 294 -0.12 15.93 -41.65
CA LYS A 294 0.96 14.96 -41.89
C LYS A 294 0.45 13.61 -42.41
N LEU A 295 -0.78 13.24 -42.05
CA LEU A 295 -1.50 12.08 -42.60
C LEU A 295 -1.73 12.19 -44.12
N LYS A 296 -1.93 13.40 -44.64
CA LYS A 296 -2.15 13.65 -46.08
C LYS A 296 -0.88 13.62 -46.94
N ASN A 297 0.30 13.81 -46.34
CA ASN A 297 1.56 13.94 -47.07
C ASN A 297 2.42 12.65 -47.08
N GLY A 298 1.87 11.50 -46.65
CA GLY A 298 2.52 10.19 -46.76
C GLY A 298 3.84 10.05 -45.97
N GLY A 299 4.14 10.99 -45.06
CA GLY A 299 5.39 11.05 -44.31
C GLY A 299 5.19 10.81 -42.82
N LEU A 300 4.53 9.71 -42.45
CA LEU A 300 4.34 9.31 -41.06
C LEU A 300 5.56 8.48 -40.60
N SER A 301 6.54 9.13 -39.98
CA SER A 301 7.67 8.47 -39.32
C SER A 301 7.58 8.68 -37.81
N PHE A 302 7.03 7.68 -37.11
CA PHE A 302 6.91 7.70 -35.66
C PHE A 302 8.30 7.58 -35.02
N PRO A 303 8.62 8.42 -34.01
CA PRO A 303 9.85 8.26 -33.26
C PRO A 303 9.78 6.95 -32.47
N ASN A 304 10.82 6.12 -32.58
CA ASN A 304 10.93 4.91 -31.80
C ASN A 304 11.03 5.27 -30.30
N PRO A 305 10.24 4.64 -29.41
CA PRO A 305 10.37 4.81 -27.96
C PRO A 305 11.82 4.69 -27.43
N SER A 306 12.68 3.86 -28.03
CA SER A 306 14.09 3.72 -27.63
C SER A 306 14.93 4.98 -27.85
N GLY A 307 14.56 5.82 -28.81
CA GLY A 307 15.30 7.02 -29.17
C GLY A 307 14.93 8.25 -28.35
N VAL A 308 13.83 8.17 -27.59
CA VAL A 308 13.26 9.29 -26.82
C VAL A 308 13.24 9.00 -25.32
N ILE A 309 13.11 7.73 -24.93
CA ILE A 309 13.03 7.31 -23.53
C ILE A 309 14.31 6.56 -23.16
N ASP A 310 15.31 7.26 -22.60
CA ASP A 310 16.52 6.64 -22.05
C ASP A 310 16.37 6.37 -20.54
N LEU A 311 16.11 5.11 -20.19
CA LEU A 311 16.03 4.66 -18.79
C LEU A 311 17.35 4.83 -18.03
N ASN A 312 18.50 4.79 -18.71
CA ASN A 312 19.81 4.96 -18.07
C ASN A 312 20.05 6.41 -17.66
N GLU A 313 19.53 7.38 -18.43
CA GLU A 313 19.59 8.80 -18.07
C GLU A 313 18.65 9.14 -16.91
N ILE A 314 17.52 8.44 -16.81
CA ILE A 314 16.56 8.59 -15.70
C ILE A 314 17.10 7.92 -14.42
N SER A 315 17.87 6.84 -14.55
CA SER A 315 18.43 6.08 -13.42
C SER A 315 19.75 6.63 -12.85
N LYS A 316 20.40 7.62 -13.52
CA LYS A 316 21.65 8.25 -13.06
C LYS A 316 21.43 9.15 -11.83
N THR A 317 21.42 8.53 -10.66
CA THR A 317 21.53 9.20 -9.34
C THR A 317 22.37 8.32 -8.39
N ASN A 318 23.10 8.95 -7.46
CA ASN A 318 24.19 8.34 -6.68
C ASN A 318 23.84 6.95 -6.07
N PRO A 319 24.56 5.88 -6.46
CA PRO A 319 24.24 4.50 -6.09
C PRO A 319 24.62 4.11 -4.64
N GLU A 320 25.40 4.94 -3.92
CA GLU A 320 25.87 4.61 -2.57
C GLU A 320 24.80 4.81 -1.48
N THR A 321 23.89 5.78 -1.63
CA THR A 321 22.79 6.04 -0.68
C THR A 321 21.68 4.99 -0.76
N ILE A 322 21.59 4.31 -1.90
CA ILE A 322 20.42 3.52 -2.32
C ILE A 322 20.55 2.04 -1.91
N LYS A 323 21.78 1.52 -1.78
CA LYS A 323 22.02 0.07 -1.66
C LYS A 323 21.76 -0.55 -0.28
N LYS A 324 21.58 0.27 0.76
CA LYS A 324 21.47 -0.23 2.16
C LYS A 324 20.02 -0.35 2.66
N TYR A 325 19.06 0.29 1.98
CA TYR A 325 17.65 0.37 2.40
C TYR A 325 16.65 -0.06 1.31
N LEU A 326 17.16 -0.58 0.18
CA LEU A 326 16.39 -0.98 -1.01
C LEU A 326 15.64 -2.31 -0.86
N ASP A 327 16.01 -3.17 0.10
CA ASP A 327 15.35 -4.48 0.25
C ASP A 327 13.86 -4.36 0.66
N GLU A 328 13.43 -3.18 1.12
CA GLU A 328 12.04 -2.89 1.51
C GLU A 328 11.27 -2.00 0.52
N MET A 329 11.93 -1.42 -0.49
CA MET A 329 11.30 -0.47 -1.43
C MET A 329 11.26 -1.04 -2.85
N GLU A 330 10.09 -0.98 -3.48
CA GLU A 330 9.89 -1.42 -4.86
C GLU A 330 10.67 -0.50 -5.83
N SER A 331 11.76 -1.03 -6.40
CA SER A 331 12.66 -0.26 -7.26
C SER A 331 11.95 0.25 -8.52
N PHE A 332 12.16 1.53 -8.88
CA PHE A 332 11.72 2.14 -10.14
C PHE A 332 11.90 1.25 -11.38
N GLU A 333 12.98 0.47 -11.45
CA GLU A 333 13.24 -0.41 -12.58
C GLU A 333 12.20 -1.52 -12.77
N PHE A 334 11.56 -1.98 -11.68
CA PHE A 334 10.54 -3.03 -11.72
C PHE A 334 9.24 -2.55 -12.39
N ALA A 335 8.86 -1.28 -12.16
CA ALA A 335 7.67 -0.68 -12.77
C ALA A 335 7.95 -0.11 -14.17
N ALA A 336 9.13 0.48 -14.39
CA ALA A 336 9.45 1.17 -15.65
C ALA A 336 9.66 0.21 -16.83
N LYS A 337 10.30 -0.95 -16.62
CA LYS A 337 10.61 -1.92 -17.71
C LYS A 337 9.34 -2.52 -18.35
N PRO A 338 8.33 -3.01 -17.60
CA PRO A 338 7.08 -3.51 -18.17
C PRO A 338 6.29 -2.43 -18.92
N LEU A 339 6.25 -1.21 -18.39
CA LEU A 339 5.56 -0.08 -19.03
C LEU A 339 6.20 0.28 -20.36
N LEU A 340 7.53 0.37 -20.41
CA LEU A 340 8.26 0.64 -21.65
C LEU A 340 8.05 -0.49 -22.69
N ASN A 341 8.03 -1.76 -22.25
CA ASN A 341 7.73 -2.91 -23.12
C ASN A 341 6.32 -2.82 -23.74
N ASN A 342 5.33 -2.41 -22.96
CA ASN A 342 3.98 -2.19 -23.50
C ASN A 342 3.96 -1.05 -24.51
N LEU A 343 4.71 0.03 -24.25
CA LEU A 343 4.85 1.17 -25.15
C LEU A 343 5.50 0.76 -26.48
N TYR A 344 6.49 -0.14 -26.46
CA TYR A 344 7.04 -0.76 -27.67
C TYR A 344 6.02 -1.60 -28.44
N LYS A 345 5.23 -2.43 -27.74
CA LYS A 345 4.16 -3.22 -28.39
C LYS A 345 3.14 -2.31 -29.05
N PHE A 346 2.74 -1.22 -28.39
CA PHE A 346 1.85 -0.22 -28.97
C PHE A 346 2.46 0.45 -30.20
N TYR A 347 3.72 0.87 -30.13
CA TYR A 347 4.43 1.42 -31.28
C TYR A 347 4.45 0.44 -32.47
N HIS A 348 4.80 -0.83 -32.26
CA HIS A 348 4.83 -1.84 -33.32
C HIS A 348 3.44 -2.12 -33.90
N ASN A 349 2.41 -2.21 -33.06
CA ASN A 349 1.04 -2.45 -33.52
C ASN A 349 0.53 -1.28 -34.36
N ILE A 350 0.79 -0.04 -33.94
CA ILE A 350 0.36 1.16 -34.67
C ILE A 350 1.15 1.32 -35.97
N SER A 351 2.46 1.11 -35.93
CA SER A 351 3.30 1.08 -37.14
C SER A 351 2.84 0.00 -38.12
N GLY A 352 2.45 -1.18 -37.63
CA GLY A 352 1.92 -2.26 -38.46
C GLY A 352 0.56 -1.93 -39.08
N LEU A 353 -0.33 -1.28 -38.32
CA LEU A 353 -1.63 -0.82 -38.84
C LEU A 353 -1.47 0.23 -39.93
N ILE A 354 -0.52 1.16 -39.78
CA ILE A 354 -0.28 2.21 -40.76
C ILE A 354 0.36 1.64 -42.03
N GLN A 355 1.30 0.69 -41.89
CA GLN A 355 1.82 -0.06 -43.04
C GLN A 355 0.72 -0.85 -43.77
N LEU A 356 -0.26 -1.40 -43.05
CA LEU A 356 -1.42 -2.06 -43.66
C LEU A 356 -2.33 -1.09 -44.41
N ILE A 357 -2.53 0.12 -43.87
CA ILE A 357 -3.32 1.18 -44.52
C ILE A 357 -2.60 1.69 -45.78
N ASP A 358 -1.28 1.91 -45.72
CA ASP A 358 -0.46 2.28 -46.88
C ASP A 358 -0.35 1.16 -47.92
N ALA A 359 -0.35 -0.11 -47.48
CA ALA A 359 -0.39 -1.26 -48.38
C ALA A 359 -1.78 -1.49 -48.99
N SER A 360 -2.87 -1.09 -48.32
CA SER A 360 -4.23 -1.17 -48.87
C SER A 360 -4.55 0.00 -49.81
N SER A 361 -3.96 1.18 -49.59
CA SER A 361 -4.14 2.33 -50.50
C SER A 361 -3.38 2.15 -51.82
N ASN A 362 -2.27 1.41 -51.82
CA ASN A 362 -1.44 1.13 -53.01
C ASN A 362 -1.79 -0.14 -53.78
N LYS A 363 -2.83 -0.91 -53.39
CA LYS A 363 -3.31 -2.08 -54.13
C LYS A 363 -4.73 -1.85 -54.67
N SER A 364 -4.82 -1.10 -55.77
CA SER A 364 -5.86 -1.34 -56.76
C SER A 364 -5.58 -2.70 -57.44
N ASP A 365 -6.05 -3.78 -56.81
CA ASP A 365 -5.95 -5.13 -57.38
C ASP A 365 -6.93 -5.24 -58.57
N PRO A 366 -6.49 -5.47 -59.82
CA PRO A 366 -7.34 -5.39 -61.00
C PRO A 366 -8.18 -6.66 -61.27
N ASP A 367 -8.03 -7.72 -60.47
CA ASP A 367 -8.68 -8.99 -60.75
C ASP A 367 -9.56 -9.44 -59.58
N GLY A 368 -10.87 -9.51 -59.82
CA GLY A 368 -11.94 -9.96 -58.90
C GLY A 368 -11.84 -11.41 -58.42
N SER A 369 -10.63 -11.96 -58.32
CA SER A 369 -10.30 -13.28 -57.78
C SER A 369 -10.76 -13.42 -56.32
N ARG A 370 -10.55 -12.40 -55.49
CA ARG A 370 -10.95 -12.41 -54.07
C ARG A 370 -12.47 -12.29 -53.91
N LEU A 371 -13.13 -11.56 -54.80
CA LEU A 371 -14.59 -11.42 -54.82
C LEU A 371 -15.26 -12.75 -55.23
N LYS A 372 -14.71 -13.43 -56.25
CA LYS A 372 -15.14 -14.78 -56.66
C LYS A 372 -14.89 -15.84 -55.59
N GLN A 373 -13.80 -15.74 -54.83
CA GLN A 373 -13.52 -16.65 -53.73
C GLN A 373 -14.53 -16.47 -52.59
N LEU A 374 -14.85 -15.22 -52.23
CA LEU A 374 -15.86 -14.90 -51.22
C LEU A 374 -17.27 -15.32 -51.66
N GLU A 375 -17.63 -15.17 -52.95
CA GLU A 375 -18.90 -15.68 -53.49
C GLU A 375 -19.00 -17.20 -53.36
N LYS A 376 -17.92 -17.93 -53.69
CA LYS A 376 -17.88 -19.39 -53.60
C LYS A 376 -17.98 -19.89 -52.15
N GLU A 377 -17.34 -19.21 -51.21
CA GLU A 377 -17.44 -19.52 -49.78
C GLU A 377 -18.86 -19.25 -49.26
N LEU A 378 -19.49 -18.15 -49.69
CA LEU A 378 -20.86 -17.81 -49.32
C LEU A 378 -21.87 -18.83 -49.86
N GLU A 379 -21.68 -19.31 -51.09
CA GLU A 379 -22.46 -20.40 -51.70
C GLU A 379 -22.35 -21.70 -50.88
N SER A 380 -21.13 -22.07 -50.47
CA SER A 380 -20.86 -23.26 -49.66
C SER A 380 -21.51 -23.17 -48.28
N VAL A 381 -21.44 -22.01 -47.64
CA VAL A 381 -22.07 -21.79 -46.33
C VAL A 381 -23.59 -21.86 -46.46
N LYS A 382 -24.19 -21.24 -47.48
CA LYS A 382 -25.65 -21.33 -47.72
C LYS A 382 -26.13 -22.77 -47.93
N LYS A 383 -25.37 -23.58 -48.65
CA LYS A 383 -25.69 -25.00 -48.85
C LYS A 383 -25.65 -25.78 -47.53
N ASN A 384 -24.58 -25.61 -46.76
CA ASN A 384 -24.43 -26.27 -45.44
C ASN A 384 -25.55 -25.87 -44.47
N TRP A 385 -25.98 -24.61 -44.50
CA TRP A 385 -27.11 -24.15 -43.69
C TRP A 385 -28.43 -24.77 -44.10
N LYS A 386 -28.70 -24.91 -45.40
CA LYS A 386 -29.91 -25.60 -45.90
C LYS A 386 -29.91 -27.08 -45.54
N ASP A 387 -28.77 -27.76 -45.66
CA ASP A 387 -28.64 -29.16 -45.30
C ASP A 387 -28.83 -29.37 -43.79
N ALA A 388 -28.26 -28.50 -42.96
CA ALA A 388 -28.48 -28.52 -41.51
C ALA A 388 -29.95 -28.30 -41.14
N LEU A 389 -30.65 -27.41 -41.86
CA LEU A 389 -32.06 -27.11 -41.62
C LEU A 389 -32.96 -28.28 -42.06
N ALA A 390 -32.67 -28.91 -43.19
CA ALA A 390 -33.37 -30.12 -43.65
C ALA A 390 -33.16 -31.31 -42.70
N ILE A 391 -31.95 -31.48 -42.14
CA ILE A 391 -31.67 -32.51 -41.13
C ILE A 391 -32.48 -32.22 -39.86
N ALA A 392 -32.52 -30.96 -39.40
CA ALA A 392 -33.30 -30.58 -38.23
C ALA A 392 -34.81 -30.82 -38.42
N GLU A 393 -35.36 -30.53 -39.60
CA GLU A 393 -36.75 -30.83 -39.94
C GLU A 393 -37.02 -32.34 -39.99
N ASN A 394 -36.12 -33.13 -40.58
CA ASN A 394 -36.24 -34.59 -40.59
C ASN A 394 -36.21 -35.18 -39.18
N TRP A 395 -35.36 -34.66 -38.29
CA TRP A 395 -35.31 -35.05 -36.88
C TRP A 395 -36.60 -34.70 -36.14
N LYS A 396 -37.16 -33.51 -36.38
CA LYS A 396 -38.44 -33.07 -35.81
C LYS A 396 -39.59 -33.98 -36.27
N ASN A 397 -39.65 -34.30 -37.56
CA ASN A 397 -40.67 -35.19 -38.11
C ASN A 397 -40.55 -36.62 -37.57
N TYR A 398 -39.31 -37.11 -37.39
CA TYR A 398 -39.05 -38.43 -36.80
C TYR A 398 -39.44 -38.51 -35.31
N GLN A 399 -39.27 -37.41 -34.55
CA GLN A 399 -39.78 -37.33 -33.18
C GLN A 399 -41.31 -37.35 -33.14
N GLN A 400 -41.96 -36.62 -34.05
CA GLN A 400 -43.43 -36.57 -34.14
C GLN A 400 -44.04 -37.89 -34.60
N SER A 401 -43.34 -38.71 -35.38
CA SER A 401 -43.82 -40.04 -35.80
C SER A 401 -43.62 -41.15 -34.76
N LYS A 402 -42.91 -40.88 -33.65
CA LYS A 402 -42.62 -41.85 -32.57
C LYS A 402 -43.46 -41.67 -31.31
N THR A 403 -44.21 -40.57 -31.22
CA THR A 403 -45.31 -40.34 -30.27
C THR A 403 -46.64 -40.63 -30.95
#